data_AF-L2FNX0-F1
#
_entry.id   AF-L2FNX0-F1
#
_cell.length_a   1.000
_cell.length_b   1.000
_cell.length_c   1.000
_cell.angle_alpha   90.00
_cell.angle_beta   90.00
_cell.angle_gamma   90.00
#
_symmetry.space_group_name_H-M   'P 1'
#
loop_
_entity.id
_entity.type
_entity.pdbx_description
1 polymer ?
#
loop_
_entity_poly.entity_id
_entity_poly.type
_entity_poly.pdbx_seq_one_letter_code
_entity_poly.pdbx_strand_id
1 'polypeptide(L)'
;MRGLALIASLAAGLVLGRDVPRFSSATAQLAEADPDVPSESDWVERAEKEGRSLCYLEPAADGGDDAPALLDALNDKCRSKSIIVLPGPIYHINSPMITEDLEDVVIDQRGRLLWSNDTTYWLSVSMPVDFQNQSTVWHFGGDRVVWEGHGVGTFDGNGQVWYDLNAGGSNMPHRPMNINFRGFSNSVVKGLRFVQSQMWTMNIMYSQNLVFEDIYVNSTSSTENNSLNTDGADTMYSDNIIFRRWVVVNGDDAIALKANSSNIFIYDSEFFGSTGIAMGSIGQFIGQFEYIENFLARNVTLHDTLRGCYFKTWTGIQIGYPPNGGGGGTGYARNIVLEDIKLDGTRGEPLFITQCESFSGHAGESCDSSTFHISDVVWKDFSGTITDDVPSSGFFRCSAAAGGCTNLTVENFTVHPASQEAVLDKWLCKNVNGAERFDCTEIEEDAGEL
;
A
#
# COMPACT_ATOMS: atom_id res chain seq x y z
N MET A 1 -13.40 -12.68 44.18
CA MET A 1 -14.09 -13.97 43.95
C MET A 1 -15.09 -13.76 42.82
N ARG A 2 -14.82 -14.35 41.65
CA ARG A 2 -15.70 -14.67 40.50
C ARG A 2 -16.61 -13.54 39.93
N GLY A 3 -16.68 -13.27 38.64
CA GLY A 3 -16.29 -14.09 37.49
C GLY A 3 -16.11 -13.28 36.20
N LEU A 4 -15.23 -13.81 35.36
CA LEU A 4 -15.07 -13.50 33.94
C LEU A 4 -16.35 -13.87 33.19
N ALA A 5 -16.83 -12.96 32.34
CA ALA A 5 -17.70 -13.31 31.23
C ALA A 5 -16.83 -13.42 29.97
N LEU A 6 -16.62 -14.66 29.51
CA LEU A 6 -16.13 -14.99 28.17
C LEU A 6 -17.19 -14.54 27.15
N ILE A 7 -16.78 -13.72 26.19
CA ILE A 7 -17.53 -13.57 24.93
C ILE A 7 -17.04 -14.71 24.03
N ALA A 8 -17.93 -15.65 23.77
CA ALA A 8 -17.67 -16.80 22.92
C ALA A 8 -17.62 -16.36 21.46
N SER A 9 -16.50 -16.66 20.80
CA SER A 9 -16.35 -16.63 19.36
C SER A 9 -17.28 -17.67 18.73
N LEU A 10 -18.29 -17.22 17.99
CA LEU A 10 -19.02 -18.08 17.08
C LEU A 10 -18.17 -18.30 15.83
N ALA A 11 -17.59 -19.49 15.73
CA ALA A 11 -17.04 -20.03 14.50
C ALA A 11 -18.19 -20.22 13.50
N ALA A 12 -18.38 -19.23 12.61
CA ALA A 12 -19.15 -19.43 11.39
C ALA A 12 -18.27 -20.24 10.43
N GLY A 13 -18.70 -21.48 10.15
CA GLY A 13 -18.06 -22.32 9.14
C GLY A 13 -18.19 -21.66 7.77
N LEU A 14 -17.09 -21.11 7.26
CA LEU A 14 -16.97 -20.67 5.88
C LEU A 14 -17.15 -21.88 4.95
N VAL A 15 -18.21 -21.86 4.16
CA VAL A 15 -18.29 -22.68 2.95
C VAL A 15 -17.43 -21.97 1.90
N LEU A 16 -16.15 -22.36 1.83
CA LEU A 16 -15.22 -21.92 0.79
C LEU A 16 -15.65 -22.48 -0.56
N GLY A 17 -16.23 -21.64 -1.41
CA GLY A 17 -16.56 -21.95 -2.79
C GLY A 17 -16.01 -20.89 -3.74
N ARG A 18 -14.82 -21.19 -4.32
CA ARG A 18 -14.34 -20.85 -5.69
C ARG A 18 -14.22 -19.35 -6.04
N ASP A 19 -13.14 -18.79 -6.57
CA ASP A 19 -11.90 -19.28 -7.19
C ASP A 19 -10.81 -18.21 -6.96
N VAL A 20 -9.93 -18.41 -5.97
CA VAL A 20 -8.61 -17.75 -6.01
C VAL A 20 -7.82 -18.45 -7.12
N PRO A 21 -7.16 -17.76 -8.06
CA PRO A 21 -6.32 -18.41 -9.05
C PRO A 21 -5.26 -19.27 -8.36
N ARG A 22 -5.49 -20.57 -8.30
CA ARG A 22 -4.47 -21.54 -7.88
C ARG A 22 -3.50 -21.67 -9.04
N PHE A 23 -2.44 -20.86 -9.01
CA PHE A 23 -1.26 -21.19 -9.78
C PHE A 23 -0.56 -22.37 -9.13
N SER A 24 -0.38 -23.41 -9.94
CA SER A 24 0.29 -24.67 -9.62
C SER A 24 1.56 -24.43 -8.81
N SER A 25 1.67 -25.09 -7.64
CA SER A 25 2.95 -25.32 -6.99
C SER A 25 3.75 -26.30 -7.84
N ALA A 26 4.42 -25.80 -8.86
CA ALA A 26 5.37 -26.60 -9.62
C ALA A 26 6.56 -26.91 -8.70
N THR A 27 6.66 -28.17 -8.31
CA THR A 27 7.91 -28.80 -7.87
C THR A 27 9.05 -28.33 -8.78
N ALA A 28 10.17 -27.91 -8.17
CA ALA A 28 11.39 -27.51 -8.84
C ALA A 28 11.90 -28.61 -9.80
N GLN A 29 11.39 -28.62 -11.02
CA GLN A 29 12.08 -29.13 -12.18
C GLN A 29 12.94 -27.98 -12.68
N LEU A 30 14.24 -28.25 -12.90
CA LEU A 30 15.15 -27.32 -13.56
C LEU A 30 14.46 -26.85 -14.85
N ALA A 31 14.01 -25.60 -14.86
CA ALA A 31 13.34 -25.02 -16.02
C ALA A 31 14.34 -25.06 -17.19
N GLU A 32 13.91 -25.63 -18.33
CA GLU A 32 14.60 -25.39 -19.59
C GLU A 32 14.69 -23.87 -19.79
N ALA A 33 15.86 -23.39 -20.24
CA ALA A 33 16.07 -21.97 -20.49
C ALA A 33 15.00 -21.49 -21.47
N ASP A 34 14.17 -20.55 -21.01
CA ASP A 34 13.18 -19.90 -21.85
C ASP A 34 13.92 -19.24 -23.04
N PRO A 35 13.66 -19.67 -24.29
CA PRO A 35 14.40 -19.22 -25.47
C PRO A 35 14.25 -17.71 -25.74
N ASP A 36 13.30 -17.05 -25.09
CA ASP A 36 13.07 -15.60 -25.21
C ASP A 36 13.88 -14.78 -24.20
N VAL A 37 14.68 -15.41 -23.33
CA VAL A 37 15.59 -14.72 -22.39
C VAL A 37 16.91 -14.38 -23.11
N PRO A 38 17.31 -13.09 -23.20
CA PRO A 38 18.56 -12.72 -23.85
C PRO A 38 19.79 -13.30 -23.13
N SER A 39 20.75 -13.78 -23.91
CA SER A 39 22.05 -14.24 -23.42
C SER A 39 22.94 -13.07 -22.98
N GLU A 40 24.00 -13.35 -22.21
CA GLU A 40 25.00 -12.34 -21.84
C GLU A 40 25.58 -11.62 -23.08
N SER A 41 25.83 -12.36 -24.18
CA SER A 41 26.30 -11.76 -25.43
C SER A 41 25.31 -10.79 -26.06
N ASP A 42 24.01 -11.06 -25.96
CA ASP A 42 22.96 -10.17 -26.49
C ASP A 42 22.96 -8.84 -25.69
N TRP A 43 23.19 -8.92 -24.38
CA TRP A 43 23.31 -7.74 -23.52
C TRP A 43 24.55 -6.91 -23.83
N VAL A 44 25.69 -7.56 -24.11
CA VAL A 44 26.91 -6.88 -24.56
C VAL A 44 26.65 -6.13 -25.87
N GLU A 45 26.07 -6.79 -26.88
CA GLU A 45 25.77 -6.16 -28.17
C GLU A 45 24.82 -4.96 -27.99
N ARG A 46 23.78 -5.10 -27.16
CA ARG A 46 22.84 -4.01 -26.84
C ARG A 46 23.56 -2.83 -26.18
N ALA A 47 24.37 -3.09 -25.16
CA ALA A 47 25.08 -2.04 -24.43
C ALA A 47 26.04 -1.25 -25.35
N GLU A 48 26.78 -1.95 -26.22
CA GLU A 48 27.65 -1.32 -27.23
C GLU A 48 26.86 -0.45 -28.22
N LYS A 49 25.75 -0.99 -28.73
CA LYS A 49 24.88 -0.29 -29.69
C LYS A 49 24.24 0.97 -29.10
N GLU A 50 23.85 0.94 -27.82
CA GLU A 50 23.26 2.08 -27.11
C GLU A 50 24.32 3.03 -26.51
N GLY A 51 25.60 2.65 -26.54
CA GLY A 51 26.69 3.40 -25.90
C GLY A 51 26.52 3.50 -24.39
N ARG A 52 26.12 2.38 -23.75
CA ARG A 52 25.89 2.22 -22.31
C ARG A 52 26.95 1.31 -21.70
N SER A 53 27.27 1.52 -20.42
CA SER A 53 28.02 0.54 -19.62
C SER A 53 27.12 -0.66 -19.28
N LEU A 54 27.71 -1.86 -19.12
CA LEU A 54 26.97 -3.06 -18.71
C LEU A 54 27.51 -3.60 -17.38
N CYS A 55 26.60 -3.84 -16.43
CA CYS A 55 26.85 -4.63 -15.23
C CYS A 55 25.98 -5.89 -15.28
N TYR A 56 26.58 -7.02 -15.64
CA TYR A 56 25.93 -8.33 -15.63
C TYR A 56 26.33 -9.04 -14.34
N LEU A 57 25.38 -9.21 -13.41
CA LEU A 57 25.65 -9.63 -12.03
C LEU A 57 25.11 -11.02 -11.76
N GLU A 58 25.96 -12.04 -11.68
CA GLU A 58 25.57 -13.35 -11.18
C GLU A 58 25.51 -13.37 -9.64
N PRO A 59 24.63 -14.17 -9.03
CA PRO A 59 24.53 -14.28 -7.58
C PRO A 59 25.77 -14.98 -7.00
N ALA A 60 26.05 -14.70 -5.73
CA ALA A 60 27.15 -15.30 -5.00
C ALA A 60 27.07 -16.83 -5.04
N ALA A 61 28.10 -17.48 -5.56
CA ALA A 61 28.11 -18.93 -5.80
C ALA A 61 28.00 -19.77 -4.52
N ASP A 62 28.31 -19.19 -3.35
CA ASP A 62 28.22 -19.80 -2.04
C ASP A 62 26.94 -19.44 -1.27
N GLY A 63 26.04 -18.64 -1.87
CA GLY A 63 24.85 -18.11 -1.21
C GLY A 63 25.15 -17.01 -0.19
N GLY A 64 26.32 -16.37 -0.28
CA GLY A 64 26.69 -15.20 0.50
C GLY A 64 25.83 -13.97 0.21
N ASP A 65 26.09 -12.87 0.93
CA ASP A 65 25.38 -11.61 0.75
C ASP A 65 25.70 -10.95 -0.60
N ASP A 66 24.69 -10.75 -1.44
CA ASP A 66 24.76 -10.13 -2.75
C ASP A 66 24.60 -8.59 -2.70
N ALA A 67 24.14 -8.05 -1.57
CA ALA A 67 23.93 -6.60 -1.42
C ALA A 67 25.20 -5.77 -1.74
N PRO A 68 26.42 -6.14 -1.32
CA PRO A 68 27.63 -5.40 -1.68
C PRO A 68 27.91 -5.35 -3.18
N ALA A 69 27.66 -6.43 -3.92
CA ALA A 69 27.87 -6.49 -5.37
C ALA A 69 26.81 -5.66 -6.12
N LEU A 70 25.56 -5.71 -5.66
CA LEU A 70 24.50 -4.84 -6.15
C LEU A 70 24.83 -3.37 -5.92
N LEU A 71 25.29 -3.00 -4.72
CA LEU A 71 25.68 -1.62 -4.39
C LEU A 71 26.87 -1.14 -5.24
N ASP A 72 27.90 -1.95 -5.44
CA ASP A 72 29.04 -1.59 -6.30
C ASP A 72 28.61 -1.35 -7.76
N ALA A 73 27.63 -2.11 -8.26
CA ALA A 73 27.08 -1.86 -9.59
C ALA A 73 26.20 -0.59 -9.62
N LEU A 74 25.25 -0.47 -8.69
CA LEU A 74 24.26 0.61 -8.68
C LEU A 74 24.86 1.96 -8.30
N ASN A 75 25.84 1.98 -7.40
CA ASN A 75 26.45 3.22 -6.92
C ASN A 75 27.75 3.57 -7.65
N ASP A 76 28.50 2.61 -8.18
CA ASP A 76 29.83 2.93 -8.73
C ASP A 76 29.92 2.63 -10.22
N LYS A 77 29.86 1.36 -10.62
CA LYS A 77 30.21 0.94 -12.00
C LYS A 77 29.15 1.31 -13.04
N CYS A 78 27.89 1.24 -12.65
CA CYS A 78 26.73 1.39 -13.53
C CYS A 78 25.71 2.40 -12.98
N ARG A 79 26.15 3.40 -12.22
CA ARG A 79 25.26 4.47 -11.71
C ARG A 79 24.63 5.31 -12.82
N SER A 80 25.30 5.49 -13.96
CA SER A 80 24.80 6.35 -15.04
C SER A 80 25.00 5.79 -16.43
N LYS A 81 24.03 6.05 -17.31
CA LYS A 81 24.03 5.66 -18.73
C LYS A 81 24.43 4.19 -18.91
N SER A 82 23.71 3.31 -18.23
CA SER A 82 24.10 1.91 -18.07
C SER A 82 22.92 0.95 -18.25
N ILE A 83 23.26 -0.33 -18.31
CA ILE A 83 22.36 -1.48 -18.21
C ILE A 83 22.88 -2.35 -17.06
N ILE A 84 22.00 -2.74 -16.16
CA ILE A 84 22.25 -3.68 -15.07
C ILE A 84 21.36 -4.91 -15.31
N VAL A 85 21.94 -6.10 -15.28
CA VAL A 85 21.23 -7.36 -15.53
C VAL A 85 21.41 -8.28 -14.34
N LEU A 86 20.30 -8.76 -13.78
CA LEU A 86 20.22 -9.73 -12.68
C LEU A 86 19.62 -11.05 -13.22
N PRO A 87 20.40 -11.87 -13.94
CA PRO A 87 19.95 -13.09 -14.60
C PRO A 87 19.74 -14.28 -13.64
N GLY A 88 20.41 -14.26 -12.50
CA GLY A 88 20.48 -15.40 -11.59
C GLY A 88 19.15 -15.69 -10.90
N PRO A 89 18.93 -16.92 -10.44
CA PRO A 89 17.63 -17.30 -9.88
C PRO A 89 17.33 -16.64 -8.53
N ILE A 90 18.33 -16.53 -7.65
CA ILE A 90 18.20 -16.00 -6.29
C ILE A 90 19.46 -15.20 -5.93
N TYR A 91 19.27 -14.00 -5.39
CA TYR A 91 20.29 -13.17 -4.77
C TYR A 91 19.95 -13.01 -3.29
N HIS A 92 20.86 -13.32 -2.39
CA HIS A 92 20.64 -13.22 -0.96
C HIS A 92 20.98 -11.82 -0.46
N ILE A 93 20.00 -11.13 0.13
CA ILE A 93 20.17 -9.79 0.68
C ILE A 93 20.29 -9.91 2.20
N ASN A 94 21.50 -9.69 2.71
CA ASN A 94 21.82 -9.78 4.14
C ASN A 94 22.38 -8.46 4.72
N SER A 95 22.41 -7.38 3.93
CA SER A 95 22.81 -6.04 4.37
C SER A 95 21.84 -4.97 3.85
N PRO A 96 21.62 -3.86 4.58
CA PRO A 96 20.80 -2.75 4.10
C PRO A 96 21.47 -2.05 2.92
N MET A 97 20.66 -1.48 2.04
CA MET A 97 21.12 -0.86 0.80
C MET A 97 20.71 0.61 0.71
N ILE A 98 21.61 1.45 0.20
CA ILE A 98 21.32 2.84 -0.16
C ILE A 98 21.78 3.02 -1.59
N THR A 99 20.83 3.33 -2.47
CA THR A 99 21.06 3.61 -3.88
C THR A 99 20.41 4.94 -4.17
N GLU A 100 21.22 5.98 -4.22
CA GLU A 100 20.78 7.34 -4.52
C GLU A 100 21.53 7.80 -5.77
N ASP A 101 20.90 8.65 -6.56
CA ASP A 101 21.50 9.30 -7.74
C ASP A 101 21.80 8.39 -8.95
N LEU A 102 20.99 7.35 -9.21
CA LEU A 102 20.98 6.71 -10.53
C LEU A 102 20.58 7.70 -11.61
N GLU A 103 21.18 7.63 -12.80
CA GLU A 103 20.91 8.58 -13.88
C GLU A 103 20.91 7.88 -15.24
N ASP A 104 19.75 7.74 -15.88
CA ASP A 104 19.60 7.05 -17.18
C ASP A 104 20.09 5.58 -17.11
N VAL A 105 19.45 4.76 -16.28
CA VAL A 105 19.82 3.36 -16.03
C VAL A 105 18.68 2.42 -16.41
N VAL A 106 19.02 1.33 -17.11
CA VAL A 106 18.09 0.22 -17.35
C VAL A 106 18.45 -0.93 -16.41
N ILE A 107 17.50 -1.43 -15.64
CA ILE A 107 17.65 -2.59 -14.77
C ILE A 107 16.77 -3.72 -15.31
N ASP A 108 17.37 -4.83 -15.72
CA ASP A 108 16.68 -6.07 -16.11
C ASP A 108 16.82 -7.06 -14.95
N GLN A 109 15.73 -7.27 -14.20
CA GLN A 109 15.70 -8.18 -13.08
C GLN A 109 14.85 -9.40 -13.39
N ARG A 110 15.49 -10.57 -13.46
CA ARG A 110 14.79 -11.86 -13.59
C ARG A 110 14.84 -12.66 -12.30
N GLY A 111 15.87 -12.42 -11.49
CA GLY A 111 16.07 -13.08 -10.22
C GLY A 111 15.17 -12.64 -9.08
N ARG A 112 15.20 -13.45 -8.04
CA ARG A 112 14.61 -13.16 -6.72
C ARG A 112 15.66 -12.54 -5.80
N LEU A 113 15.46 -11.29 -5.39
CA LEU A 113 16.15 -10.69 -4.26
C LEU A 113 15.48 -11.20 -2.98
N LEU A 114 16.18 -12.05 -2.22
CA LEU A 114 15.66 -12.73 -1.03
C LEU A 114 16.30 -12.16 0.23
N TRP A 115 15.53 -11.46 1.04
CA TRP A 115 15.99 -10.95 2.33
C TRP A 115 16.12 -12.08 3.34
N SER A 116 17.16 -12.02 4.18
CA SER A 116 17.29 -12.96 5.30
C SER A 116 16.13 -12.83 6.29
N ASN A 117 15.84 -13.92 6.99
CA ASN A 117 14.83 -13.97 8.04
C ASN A 117 15.38 -13.58 9.44
N ASP A 118 16.56 -12.97 9.51
CA ASP A 118 17.13 -12.52 10.79
C ASP A 118 16.46 -11.21 11.24
N THR A 119 15.30 -11.35 11.89
CA THR A 119 14.52 -10.23 12.40
C THR A 119 15.31 -9.41 13.42
N THR A 120 16.18 -10.03 14.22
CA THR A 120 16.99 -9.33 15.21
C THR A 120 18.03 -8.43 14.55
N TYR A 121 18.69 -8.93 13.50
CA TYR A 121 19.62 -8.15 12.70
C TYR A 121 18.90 -6.98 12.02
N TRP A 122 17.80 -7.23 11.32
CA TRP A 122 17.10 -6.18 10.57
C TRP A 122 16.50 -5.09 11.47
N LEU A 123 15.99 -5.43 12.65
CA LEU A 123 15.58 -4.44 13.64
C LEU A 123 16.73 -3.54 14.12
N SER A 124 17.98 -4.00 14.01
CA SER A 124 19.17 -3.24 14.43
C SER A 124 19.80 -2.38 13.33
N VAL A 125 19.51 -2.66 12.06
CA VAL A 125 20.14 -1.98 10.91
C VAL A 125 19.16 -1.29 9.96
N SER A 126 17.85 -1.43 10.15
CA SER A 126 16.87 -0.73 9.32
C SER A 126 17.05 0.79 9.42
N MET A 127 16.88 1.45 8.29
CA MET A 127 17.15 2.87 8.12
C MET A 127 15.86 3.68 8.28
N PRO A 128 15.89 4.85 8.92
CA PRO A 128 14.69 5.63 9.17
C PRO A 128 14.06 6.14 7.86
N VAL A 129 12.75 6.03 7.78
CA VAL A 129 11.91 6.81 6.87
C VAL A 129 11.39 7.98 7.71
N ASP A 130 11.51 9.22 7.22
CA ASP A 130 11.23 10.47 7.96
C ASP A 130 9.73 10.69 8.24
N PHE A 131 9.01 9.64 8.63
CA PHE A 131 7.59 9.60 8.93
C PHE A 131 7.31 8.47 9.92
N GLN A 132 6.54 8.76 10.97
CA GLN A 132 6.05 7.75 11.95
C GLN A 132 7.12 6.79 12.50
N ASN A 133 8.39 7.22 12.61
CA ASN A 133 9.52 6.35 13.01
C ASN A 133 9.54 5.02 12.23
N GLN A 134 9.02 5.04 11.01
CA GLN A 134 9.04 3.89 10.13
C GLN A 134 10.46 3.69 9.61
N SER A 135 10.72 2.52 9.05
CA SER A 135 12.06 2.17 8.60
C SER A 135 12.02 1.38 7.30
N THR A 136 13.13 1.33 6.60
CA THR A 136 13.31 0.52 5.38
C THR A 136 14.66 -0.19 5.42
N VAL A 137 14.78 -1.26 4.64
CA VAL A 137 16.06 -1.92 4.37
C VAL A 137 16.70 -1.47 3.06
N TRP A 138 16.00 -0.69 2.23
CA TRP A 138 16.54 -0.16 1.00
C TRP A 138 15.99 1.23 0.66
N HIS A 139 16.86 2.25 0.68
CA HIS A 139 16.56 3.51 0.00
C HIS A 139 16.99 3.42 -1.47
N PHE A 140 16.07 3.69 -2.39
CA PHE A 140 16.31 3.60 -3.82
C PHE A 140 15.82 4.87 -4.53
N GLY A 141 16.69 5.52 -5.30
CA GLY A 141 16.43 6.81 -5.94
C GLY A 141 17.25 7.03 -7.20
N GLY A 142 16.93 8.11 -7.90
CA GLY A 142 17.55 8.46 -9.19
C GLY A 142 16.56 9.01 -10.20
N ASP A 143 17.06 9.31 -11.39
CA ASP A 143 16.31 9.91 -12.50
C ASP A 143 16.44 9.06 -13.78
N ARG A 144 15.32 8.93 -14.51
CA ARG A 144 15.25 8.21 -15.80
C ARG A 144 15.72 6.76 -15.70
N VAL A 145 15.27 6.06 -14.67
CA VAL A 145 15.47 4.62 -14.50
C VAL A 145 14.32 3.86 -15.13
N VAL A 146 14.65 2.79 -15.85
CA VAL A 146 13.69 1.79 -16.32
C VAL A 146 14.02 0.47 -15.66
N TRP A 147 13.13 -0.02 -14.80
CA TRP A 147 13.29 -1.30 -14.10
C TRP A 147 12.27 -2.31 -14.59
N GLU A 148 12.75 -3.34 -15.29
CA GLU A 148 11.94 -4.40 -15.88
C GLU A 148 12.09 -5.71 -15.11
N GLY A 149 10.97 -6.21 -14.58
CA GLY A 149 10.87 -7.47 -13.85
C GLY A 149 10.34 -8.64 -14.67
N HIS A 150 9.79 -8.40 -15.87
CA HIS A 150 9.25 -9.44 -16.78
C HIS A 150 8.20 -10.38 -16.15
N GLY A 151 7.53 -9.95 -15.07
CA GLY A 151 6.58 -10.77 -14.33
C GLY A 151 7.22 -11.89 -13.49
N VAL A 152 8.56 -11.93 -13.37
CA VAL A 152 9.31 -12.96 -12.64
C VAL A 152 10.29 -12.39 -11.62
N GLY A 153 10.89 -11.22 -11.92
CA GLY A 153 11.75 -10.47 -11.03
C GLY A 153 11.05 -10.21 -9.70
N THR A 154 11.63 -10.73 -8.62
CA THR A 154 10.94 -10.83 -7.33
C THR A 154 11.76 -10.14 -6.23
N PHE A 155 11.07 -9.41 -5.37
CA PHE A 155 11.53 -8.95 -4.08
C PHE A 155 10.81 -9.80 -3.03
N ASP A 156 11.56 -10.58 -2.27
CA ASP A 156 11.03 -11.50 -1.27
C ASP A 156 11.48 -11.07 0.12
N GLY A 157 10.56 -10.48 0.87
CA GLY A 157 10.84 -9.96 2.19
C GLY A 157 10.94 -11.01 3.28
N ASN A 158 10.63 -12.28 2.99
CA ASN A 158 10.61 -13.35 3.98
C ASN A 158 9.67 -13.04 5.19
N GLY A 159 8.54 -12.40 4.90
CA GLY A 159 7.60 -11.76 5.82
C GLY A 159 6.97 -12.66 6.89
N GLN A 160 6.88 -13.98 6.69
CA GLN A 160 6.21 -14.87 7.66
C GLN A 160 6.82 -14.75 9.08
N VAL A 161 8.15 -14.67 9.19
CA VAL A 161 8.81 -14.52 10.50
C VAL A 161 8.45 -13.19 11.18
N TRP A 162 8.08 -12.17 10.41
CA TRP A 162 7.64 -10.87 10.91
C TRP A 162 6.18 -10.89 11.35
N TYR A 163 5.32 -11.59 10.62
CA TYR A 163 3.91 -11.76 11.01
C TYR A 163 3.81 -12.51 12.33
N ASP A 164 4.58 -13.60 12.47
CA ASP A 164 4.62 -14.39 13.69
C ASP A 164 5.24 -13.62 14.87
N LEU A 165 6.26 -12.79 14.60
CA LEU A 165 6.85 -11.93 15.62
C LEU A 165 5.88 -10.82 16.07
N ASN A 166 5.10 -10.25 15.15
CA ASN A 166 4.14 -9.19 15.44
C ASN A 166 2.86 -9.72 16.11
N ALA A 167 2.46 -10.96 15.80
CA ALA A 167 1.35 -11.68 16.42
C ALA A 167 0.05 -10.87 16.50
N GLY A 168 -0.31 -10.19 15.41
CA GLY A 168 -1.50 -9.33 15.34
C GLY A 168 -1.38 -7.98 16.06
N GLY A 169 -0.16 -7.60 16.48
CA GLY A 169 0.14 -6.24 16.92
C GLY A 169 -0.06 -5.21 15.81
N SER A 170 -0.11 -3.93 16.19
CA SER A 170 -0.09 -2.82 15.23
C SER A 170 1.35 -2.57 14.74
N ASN A 171 1.83 -1.33 14.78
CA ASN A 171 3.20 -1.00 14.42
C ASN A 171 4.23 -1.61 15.37
N MET A 172 5.22 -2.30 14.79
CA MET A 172 6.42 -2.76 15.48
C MET A 172 7.58 -1.82 15.14
N PRO A 173 8.24 -1.19 16.13
CA PRO A 173 9.37 -0.31 15.89
C PRO A 173 10.44 -1.00 15.03
N HIS A 174 10.96 -0.30 14.03
CA HIS A 174 12.04 -0.77 13.14
C HIS A 174 11.72 -2.00 12.26
N ARG A 175 10.47 -2.49 12.27
CA ARG A 175 9.99 -3.48 11.27
C ARG A 175 10.08 -2.81 9.90
N PRO A 176 10.95 -3.26 8.99
CA PRO A 176 11.29 -2.46 7.83
C PRO A 176 10.31 -2.67 6.68
N MET A 177 10.14 -1.63 5.87
CA MET A 177 9.60 -1.74 4.51
C MET A 177 10.63 -2.38 3.60
N ASN A 178 10.17 -3.06 2.55
CA ASN A 178 11.08 -3.72 1.62
C ASN A 178 11.91 -2.71 0.81
N ILE A 179 11.29 -1.62 0.36
CA ILE A 179 11.95 -0.56 -0.39
C ILE A 179 11.30 0.80 -0.16
N ASN A 180 12.11 1.85 -0.06
CA ASN A 180 11.70 3.23 -0.08
C ASN A 180 12.22 3.90 -1.36
N PHE A 181 11.32 4.11 -2.33
CA PHE A 181 11.59 4.91 -3.52
C PHE A 181 11.69 6.38 -3.11
N ARG A 182 12.91 6.87 -2.91
CA ARG A 182 13.21 8.18 -2.33
C ARG A 182 13.95 9.05 -3.32
N GLY A 183 13.43 10.25 -3.60
CA GLY A 183 14.07 11.11 -4.61
C GLY A 183 14.05 10.47 -6.01
N PHE A 184 13.04 9.66 -6.30
CA PHE A 184 12.94 8.88 -7.53
C PHE A 184 12.09 9.62 -8.56
N SER A 185 12.63 9.86 -9.75
CA SER A 185 12.03 10.76 -10.73
C SER A 185 12.04 10.23 -12.16
N ASN A 186 11.02 10.62 -12.94
CA ASN A 186 10.94 10.39 -14.40
C ASN A 186 11.23 8.94 -14.82
N SER A 187 10.72 7.99 -14.05
CA SER A 187 11.14 6.59 -14.10
C SER A 187 9.96 5.64 -14.25
N VAL A 188 10.26 4.43 -14.73
CA VAL A 188 9.29 3.36 -14.94
C VAL A 188 9.75 2.10 -14.21
N VAL A 189 8.87 1.52 -13.42
CA VAL A 189 9.06 0.23 -12.75
C VAL A 189 7.97 -0.70 -13.23
N LYS A 190 8.35 -1.83 -13.82
CA LYS A 190 7.42 -2.69 -14.54
C LYS A 190 7.61 -4.17 -14.25
N GLY A 191 6.51 -4.90 -14.08
CA GLY A 191 6.53 -6.36 -14.05
C GLY A 191 7.26 -6.96 -12.85
N LEU A 192 7.47 -6.20 -11.78
CA LEU A 192 8.07 -6.70 -10.55
C LEU A 192 7.04 -7.38 -9.66
N ARG A 193 7.53 -8.35 -8.89
CA ARG A 193 6.77 -9.05 -7.86
C ARG A 193 7.34 -8.69 -6.50
N PHE A 194 6.48 -8.32 -5.57
CA PHE A 194 6.81 -8.16 -4.16
C PHE A 194 6.06 -9.24 -3.39
N VAL A 195 6.79 -10.09 -2.68
CA VAL A 195 6.18 -11.19 -1.94
C VAL A 195 6.67 -11.18 -0.51
N GLN A 196 5.76 -11.55 0.40
CA GLN A 196 6.06 -11.71 1.82
C GLN A 196 6.77 -10.49 2.38
N SER A 197 6.18 -9.30 2.21
CA SER A 197 6.78 -8.06 2.70
C SER A 197 6.90 -8.09 4.22
N GLN A 198 8.01 -7.57 4.74
CA GLN A 198 8.23 -7.53 6.17
C GLN A 198 7.20 -6.61 6.85
N MET A 199 6.89 -5.45 6.27
CA MET A 199 5.91 -4.44 6.68
C MET A 199 5.23 -3.87 5.42
N TRP A 200 5.03 -2.54 5.30
CA TRP A 200 4.61 -1.91 4.04
C TRP A 200 5.53 -2.38 2.93
N THR A 201 4.94 -2.81 1.82
CA THR A 201 5.69 -3.34 0.69
C THR A 201 6.63 -2.28 0.12
N MET A 202 6.13 -1.07 -0.10
CA MET A 202 6.96 0.05 -0.53
C MET A 202 6.43 1.41 -0.08
N ASN A 203 7.35 2.36 0.09
CA ASN A 203 7.02 3.77 0.26
C ASN A 203 7.64 4.59 -0.86
N ILE A 204 6.86 5.48 -1.46
CA ILE A 204 7.26 6.41 -2.53
C ILE A 204 7.29 7.80 -1.92
N MET A 205 8.49 8.33 -1.74
CA MET A 205 8.75 9.54 -0.96
C MET A 205 9.60 10.54 -1.73
N TYR A 206 9.26 11.84 -1.67
CA TYR A 206 10.02 12.90 -2.36
C TYR A 206 10.24 12.61 -3.85
N SER A 207 9.23 12.02 -4.50
CA SER A 207 9.37 11.41 -5.82
C SER A 207 8.35 11.98 -6.80
N GLN A 208 8.68 11.97 -8.09
CA GLN A 208 7.79 12.56 -9.09
C GLN A 208 7.85 11.91 -10.46
N ASN A 209 6.74 11.96 -11.22
CA ASN A 209 6.67 11.45 -12.58
C ASN A 209 7.06 9.97 -12.67
N LEU A 210 6.38 9.13 -11.89
CA LEU A 210 6.66 7.70 -11.82
C LEU A 210 5.52 6.90 -12.41
N VAL A 211 5.88 5.83 -13.11
CA VAL A 211 4.93 4.81 -13.56
C VAL A 211 5.32 3.48 -12.95
N PHE A 212 4.42 2.90 -12.18
CA PHE A 212 4.48 1.53 -11.73
C PHE A 212 3.43 0.70 -12.48
N GLU A 213 3.89 -0.21 -13.32
CA GLU A 213 3.02 -0.96 -14.23
C GLU A 213 3.19 -2.48 -14.05
N ASP A 214 2.09 -3.25 -14.11
CA ASP A 214 2.13 -4.72 -14.03
C ASP A 214 2.78 -5.25 -12.73
N ILE A 215 2.56 -4.57 -11.60
CA ILE A 215 3.15 -4.96 -10.32
C ILE A 215 2.26 -5.98 -9.60
N TYR A 216 2.89 -7.01 -9.06
CA TYR A 216 2.23 -8.03 -8.24
C TYR A 216 2.71 -7.92 -6.80
N VAL A 217 1.79 -7.79 -5.84
CA VAL A 217 2.07 -7.82 -4.40
C VAL A 217 1.33 -8.99 -3.76
N ASN A 218 2.04 -9.81 -2.97
CA ASN A 218 1.41 -10.86 -2.18
C ASN A 218 2.08 -11.08 -0.81
N SER A 219 1.37 -10.68 0.24
CA SER A 219 1.72 -10.86 1.64
C SER A 219 0.65 -11.69 2.33
N THR A 220 0.62 -12.99 2.02
CA THR A 220 -0.32 -13.96 2.63
C THR A 220 0.37 -14.69 3.78
N SER A 221 -0.22 -14.62 4.98
CA SER A 221 0.24 -15.45 6.10
C SER A 221 -0.21 -16.90 5.93
N SER A 222 0.65 -17.81 6.41
CA SER A 222 0.42 -19.25 6.48
C SER A 222 0.10 -19.76 7.88
N THR A 223 0.01 -18.85 8.86
CA THR A 223 -0.31 -19.14 10.27
C THR A 223 -1.55 -18.35 10.70
N GLU A 224 -1.96 -18.49 11.96
CA GLU A 224 -3.02 -17.67 12.55
C GLU A 224 -2.66 -16.18 12.69
N ASN A 225 -1.37 -15.84 12.62
CA ASN A 225 -0.91 -14.45 12.72
C ASN A 225 -1.11 -13.75 11.38
N ASN A 226 -1.87 -12.66 11.37
CA ASN A 226 -2.17 -11.92 10.15
C ASN A 226 -0.95 -11.15 9.60
N SER A 227 -1.02 -10.76 8.33
CA SER A 227 -0.03 -9.91 7.66
C SER A 227 -0.35 -8.42 7.82
N LEU A 228 -0.78 -7.99 9.01
CA LEU A 228 -1.15 -6.60 9.29
C LEU A 228 0.03 -5.64 9.01
N ASN A 229 -0.29 -4.43 8.51
CA ASN A 229 0.64 -3.43 8.00
C ASN A 229 1.50 -3.91 6.83
N THR A 230 0.93 -4.68 5.89
CA THR A 230 1.59 -5.04 4.63
C THR A 230 1.04 -4.26 3.44
N ASP A 231 0.89 -2.94 3.62
CA ASP A 231 0.36 -2.01 2.65
C ASP A 231 1.04 -2.18 1.28
N GLY A 232 0.29 -2.13 0.18
CA GLY A 232 0.85 -2.37 -1.16
C GLY A 232 1.80 -1.25 -1.60
N ALA A 233 1.37 0.00 -1.50
CA ALA A 233 2.25 1.15 -1.65
C ALA A 233 1.72 2.39 -0.90
N ASP A 234 2.65 3.11 -0.28
CA ASP A 234 2.37 4.36 0.43
C ASP A 234 3.05 5.53 -0.28
N THR A 235 2.27 6.52 -0.72
CA THR A 235 2.81 7.75 -1.32
C THR A 235 2.95 8.86 -0.28
N MET A 236 4.02 9.65 -0.38
CA MET A 236 4.26 10.77 0.52
C MET A 236 5.16 11.82 -0.14
N TYR A 237 4.86 13.12 0.04
CA TYR A 237 5.64 14.21 -0.56
C TYR A 237 5.95 13.97 -2.04
N SER A 238 4.97 13.44 -2.78
CA SER A 238 5.19 12.91 -4.13
C SER A 238 4.11 13.37 -5.08
N ASP A 239 4.49 13.55 -6.35
CA ASP A 239 3.64 14.13 -7.38
C ASP A 239 3.64 13.32 -8.67
N ASN A 240 2.48 13.16 -9.31
CA ASN A 240 2.36 12.50 -10.60
C ASN A 240 2.86 11.04 -10.58
N ILE A 241 2.15 10.21 -9.81
CA ILE A 241 2.44 8.77 -9.65
C ILE A 241 1.31 7.96 -10.25
N ILE A 242 1.65 7.06 -11.17
CA ILE A 242 0.68 6.18 -11.84
C ILE A 242 0.91 4.75 -11.39
N PHE A 243 -0.12 4.15 -10.80
CA PHE A 243 -0.24 2.72 -10.55
C PHE A 243 -1.17 2.13 -11.60
N ARG A 244 -0.68 1.19 -12.43
CA ARG A 244 -1.49 0.59 -13.50
C ARG A 244 -1.34 -0.93 -13.55
N ARG A 245 -2.46 -1.65 -13.63
CA ARG A 245 -2.49 -3.12 -13.71
C ARG A 245 -1.79 -3.78 -12.53
N TRP A 246 -2.11 -3.30 -11.33
CA TRP A 246 -1.62 -3.90 -10.10
C TRP A 246 -2.54 -5.02 -9.63
N VAL A 247 -1.93 -6.06 -9.07
CA VAL A 247 -2.63 -7.08 -8.28
C VAL A 247 -2.05 -7.07 -6.87
N VAL A 248 -2.87 -6.78 -5.87
CA VAL A 248 -2.42 -6.69 -4.46
C VAL A 248 -3.20 -7.68 -3.60
N VAL A 249 -2.48 -8.59 -2.95
CA VAL A 249 -2.99 -9.48 -1.91
C VAL A 249 -2.25 -9.18 -0.62
N ASN A 250 -2.89 -8.58 0.37
CA ASN A 250 -2.22 -8.17 1.60
C ASN A 250 -3.14 -8.15 2.81
N GLY A 251 -2.59 -7.73 3.95
CA GLY A 251 -3.31 -7.62 5.23
C GLY A 251 -3.70 -6.20 5.64
N ASP A 252 -3.53 -5.20 4.77
CA ASP A 252 -3.78 -3.78 5.09
C ASP A 252 -4.12 -2.97 3.82
N ASP A 253 -3.85 -1.66 3.77
CA ASP A 253 -4.14 -0.79 2.63
C ASP A 253 -3.59 -1.30 1.29
N ALA A 254 -4.40 -1.26 0.22
CA ALA A 254 -3.93 -1.65 -1.10
C ALA A 254 -2.94 -0.60 -1.62
N ILE A 255 -3.37 0.66 -1.58
CA ILE A 255 -2.57 1.85 -1.84
C ILE A 255 -3.04 2.94 -0.87
N ALA A 256 -2.09 3.56 -0.16
CA ALA A 256 -2.38 4.66 0.75
C ALA A 256 -1.71 5.96 0.30
N LEU A 257 -2.47 7.05 0.34
CA LEU A 257 -1.95 8.40 0.14
C LEU A 257 -1.73 9.04 1.51
N LYS A 258 -0.49 9.40 1.83
CA LYS A 258 -0.13 10.07 3.07
C LYS A 258 0.14 11.56 2.81
N ALA A 259 0.91 12.20 3.68
CA ALA A 259 1.17 13.64 3.64
C ALA A 259 1.76 14.09 2.30
N ASN A 260 1.17 15.13 1.73
CA ASN A 260 1.65 15.87 0.55
C ASN A 260 1.75 15.00 -0.71
N SER A 261 0.74 14.15 -0.93
CA SER A 261 0.57 13.38 -2.16
C SER A 261 -0.34 14.13 -3.14
N SER A 262 0.13 14.36 -4.37
CA SER A 262 -0.66 14.98 -5.43
C SER A 262 -0.59 14.27 -6.78
N ASN A 263 -1.64 14.40 -7.57
CA ASN A 263 -1.71 13.81 -8.92
C ASN A 263 -1.39 12.31 -8.89
N ILE A 264 -2.17 11.57 -8.10
CA ILE A 264 -1.97 10.13 -7.91
C ILE A 264 -3.09 9.38 -8.64
N PHE A 265 -2.70 8.38 -9.44
CA PHE A 265 -3.61 7.69 -10.34
C PHE A 265 -3.53 6.18 -10.17
N ILE A 266 -4.69 5.52 -10.05
CA ILE A 266 -4.80 4.05 -10.02
C ILE A 266 -5.68 3.61 -11.18
N TYR A 267 -5.16 2.73 -12.02
CA TYR A 267 -5.86 2.21 -13.20
C TYR A 267 -5.83 0.69 -13.26
N ASP A 268 -6.94 0.11 -13.71
CA ASP A 268 -7.01 -1.28 -14.19
C ASP A 268 -6.48 -2.30 -13.17
N SER A 269 -6.79 -2.13 -11.88
CA SER A 269 -6.15 -2.88 -10.78
C SER A 269 -7.14 -3.74 -9.98
N GLU A 270 -6.61 -4.78 -9.34
CA GLU A 270 -7.38 -5.72 -8.52
C GLU A 270 -6.77 -5.87 -7.12
N PHE A 271 -7.58 -5.70 -6.07
CA PHE A 271 -7.14 -5.74 -4.68
C PHE A 271 -7.90 -6.81 -3.89
N PHE A 272 -7.18 -7.62 -3.11
CA PHE A 272 -7.72 -8.81 -2.44
C PHE A 272 -7.40 -8.79 -0.95
N GLY A 273 -8.42 -8.97 -0.10
CA GLY A 273 -8.24 -9.12 1.35
C GLY A 273 -7.94 -7.81 2.10
N SER A 274 -7.40 -6.82 1.38
CA SER A 274 -6.97 -5.48 1.80
C SER A 274 -7.98 -4.70 2.64
N THR A 275 -7.52 -3.69 3.36
CA THR A 275 -8.38 -2.65 3.95
C THR A 275 -9.11 -1.85 2.86
N GLY A 276 -8.48 -1.57 1.71
CA GLY A 276 -9.02 -0.76 0.62
C GLY A 276 -8.05 0.32 0.14
N ILE A 277 -8.57 1.32 -0.57
CA ILE A 277 -7.80 2.51 -0.99
C ILE A 277 -7.90 3.59 0.10
N ALA A 278 -6.76 3.97 0.68
CA ALA A 278 -6.72 4.88 1.82
C ALA A 278 -6.28 6.30 1.46
N MET A 279 -7.01 7.27 1.99
CA MET A 279 -6.59 8.68 2.09
C MET A 279 -6.19 8.92 3.55
N GLY A 280 -4.92 8.70 3.85
CA GLY A 280 -4.33 8.83 5.18
C GLY A 280 -3.74 7.51 5.75
N SER A 281 -3.47 7.42 7.05
CA SER A 281 -3.77 8.48 8.03
C SER A 281 -2.99 9.78 7.78
N ILE A 282 -3.64 10.93 8.01
CA ILE A 282 -3.08 12.27 7.75
C ILE A 282 -3.52 13.25 8.84
N GLY A 283 -2.75 14.31 9.08
CA GLY A 283 -2.97 15.29 10.14
C GLY A 283 -2.37 14.89 11.49
N GLN A 284 -1.40 13.98 11.52
CA GLN A 284 -0.84 13.45 12.77
C GLN A 284 0.01 14.47 13.53
N PHE A 285 0.72 15.34 12.84
CA PHE A 285 1.73 16.20 13.45
C PHE A 285 1.15 17.58 13.77
N ILE A 286 1.17 17.94 15.05
CA ILE A 286 0.62 19.21 15.54
C ILE A 286 1.20 20.42 14.78
N GLY A 287 0.32 21.26 14.26
CA GLY A 287 0.68 22.48 13.53
C GLY A 287 1.30 22.25 12.15
N GLN A 288 1.46 21.00 11.70
CA GLN A 288 1.88 20.71 10.33
C GLN A 288 0.68 20.82 9.38
N PHE A 289 0.95 21.44 8.23
CA PHE A 289 0.01 21.51 7.13
C PHE A 289 0.33 20.37 6.16
N GLU A 290 -0.64 19.50 5.91
CA GLU A 290 -0.51 18.36 5.01
C GLU A 290 -1.65 18.36 3.98
N TYR A 291 -1.43 17.79 2.80
CA TYR A 291 -2.51 17.68 1.82
C TYR A 291 -2.51 16.36 1.06
N ILE A 292 -3.70 16.00 0.57
CA ILE A 292 -3.90 15.01 -0.50
C ILE A 292 -4.72 15.70 -1.59
N GLU A 293 -4.23 15.73 -2.83
CA GLU A 293 -4.88 16.51 -3.88
C GLU A 293 -4.80 15.84 -5.26
N ASN A 294 -5.90 15.88 -6.02
CA ASN A 294 -5.96 15.32 -7.38
C ASN A 294 -5.68 13.81 -7.38
N PHE A 295 -6.66 13.04 -6.90
CA PHE A 295 -6.62 11.58 -6.96
C PHE A 295 -7.66 11.06 -7.96
N LEU A 296 -7.28 10.06 -8.74
CA LEU A 296 -8.22 9.30 -9.56
C LEU A 296 -7.94 7.80 -9.48
N ALA A 297 -8.92 7.03 -9.03
CA ALA A 297 -8.98 5.59 -9.28
C ALA A 297 -10.03 5.30 -10.36
N ARG A 298 -9.66 4.51 -11.38
CA ARG A 298 -10.58 4.08 -12.43
C ARG A 298 -10.40 2.61 -12.79
N ASN A 299 -11.51 1.91 -12.99
CA ASN A 299 -11.53 0.49 -13.37
C ASN A 299 -10.76 -0.35 -12.34
N VAL A 300 -11.26 -0.37 -11.11
CA VAL A 300 -10.66 -1.10 -9.99
C VAL A 300 -11.66 -2.10 -9.43
N THR A 301 -11.23 -3.33 -9.24
CA THR A 301 -12.03 -4.36 -8.54
C THR A 301 -11.45 -4.66 -7.17
N LEU A 302 -12.29 -4.63 -6.14
CA LEU A 302 -11.92 -4.92 -4.76
C LEU A 302 -12.64 -6.19 -4.28
N HIS A 303 -11.87 -7.24 -4.02
CA HIS A 303 -12.33 -8.53 -3.56
C HIS A 303 -12.08 -8.70 -2.08
N ASP A 304 -13.14 -9.03 -1.34
CA ASP A 304 -13.08 -9.28 0.10
C ASP A 304 -12.25 -8.20 0.81
N THR A 305 -12.47 -6.92 0.48
CA THR A 305 -11.78 -5.82 1.15
C THR A 305 -12.62 -5.32 2.33
N LEU A 306 -12.01 -4.60 3.27
CA LEU A 306 -12.79 -3.96 4.33
C LEU A 306 -13.61 -2.78 3.80
N ARG A 307 -13.02 -1.99 2.91
CA ARG A 307 -13.55 -0.75 2.34
C ARG A 307 -13.25 -0.71 0.83
N GLY A 308 -14.06 0.00 0.08
CA GLY A 308 -13.70 0.41 -1.29
C GLY A 308 -12.70 1.56 -1.26
N CYS A 309 -13.08 2.66 -0.60
CA CYS A 309 -12.24 3.82 -0.39
C CYS A 309 -12.55 4.45 0.96
N TYR A 310 -11.51 4.87 1.68
CA TYR A 310 -11.70 5.49 2.97
C TYR A 310 -10.72 6.62 3.30
N PHE A 311 -11.19 7.56 4.11
CA PHE A 311 -10.41 8.68 4.64
C PHE A 311 -10.22 8.49 6.12
N LYS A 312 -8.99 8.73 6.57
CA LYS A 312 -8.59 8.59 7.95
C LYS A 312 -7.77 9.81 8.35
N THR A 313 -8.36 10.75 9.09
CA THR A 313 -7.63 11.92 9.58
C THR A 313 -7.53 11.91 11.09
N TRP A 314 -6.39 12.34 11.61
CA TRP A 314 -6.20 12.52 13.04
C TRP A 314 -7.12 13.59 13.61
N THR A 315 -7.50 13.39 14.86
CA THR A 315 -8.20 14.41 15.65
C THR A 315 -7.33 15.66 15.80
N GLY A 316 -7.94 16.79 16.15
CA GLY A 316 -7.22 18.05 16.40
C GLY A 316 -6.51 18.11 17.75
N ILE A 317 -6.69 17.10 18.61
CA ILE A 317 -6.08 17.04 19.93
C ILE A 317 -4.89 16.10 19.88
N GLN A 318 -3.71 16.63 20.19
CA GLN A 318 -2.52 15.80 20.29
C GLN A 318 -2.59 14.91 21.54
N ILE A 319 -2.63 13.60 21.33
CA ILE A 319 -2.53 12.59 22.40
C ILE A 319 -1.26 11.77 22.18
N GLY A 320 -0.37 11.78 23.17
CA GLY A 320 0.95 11.21 23.05
C GLY A 320 1.85 11.99 22.09
N TYR A 321 2.90 11.34 21.59
CA TYR A 321 3.81 11.89 20.60
C TYR A 321 4.06 10.83 19.50
N PRO A 322 4.28 11.23 18.24
CA PRO A 322 4.67 10.31 17.17
C PRO A 322 5.85 9.41 17.60
N PRO A 323 5.90 8.14 17.17
CA PRO A 323 5.20 7.59 16.00
C PRO A 323 3.77 7.09 16.25
N ASN A 324 3.46 6.68 17.47
CA ASN A 324 2.18 6.03 17.75
C ASN A 324 1.11 7.02 18.20
N GLY A 325 1.49 8.12 18.87
CA GLY A 325 0.60 9.22 19.23
C GLY A 325 0.58 10.33 18.18
N GLY A 326 -0.32 11.28 18.33
CA GLY A 326 -0.48 12.37 17.36
C GLY A 326 -1.79 13.12 17.52
N GLY A 327 -2.04 14.00 16.57
CA GLY A 327 -3.19 14.89 16.49
C GLY A 327 -2.79 16.36 16.37
N GLY A 328 -3.70 17.17 15.85
CA GLY A 328 -3.53 18.62 15.70
C GLY A 328 -2.85 19.07 14.41
N GLY A 329 -2.64 18.17 13.45
CA GLY A 329 -2.31 18.56 12.08
C GLY A 329 -3.50 19.24 11.39
N THR A 330 -3.20 20.01 10.36
CA THR A 330 -4.17 20.78 9.59
C THR A 330 -3.92 20.58 8.09
N GLY A 331 -4.80 21.11 7.25
CA GLY A 331 -4.66 21.02 5.80
C GLY A 331 -5.92 20.51 5.11
N TYR A 332 -5.77 19.78 4.01
CA TYR A 332 -6.93 19.34 3.23
C TYR A 332 -6.74 18.06 2.41
N ALA A 333 -7.84 17.35 2.16
CA ALA A 333 -7.96 16.39 1.08
C ALA A 333 -9.02 16.89 0.08
N ARG A 334 -8.65 17.05 -1.20
CA ARG A 334 -9.60 17.55 -2.21
C ARG A 334 -9.37 17.04 -3.62
N ASN A 335 -10.41 17.16 -4.45
CA ASN A 335 -10.43 16.70 -5.83
C ASN A 335 -10.06 15.21 -5.92
N ILE A 336 -10.88 14.40 -5.26
CA ILE A 336 -10.70 12.95 -5.14
C ILE A 336 -11.82 12.29 -5.93
N VAL A 337 -11.47 11.52 -6.96
CA VAL A 337 -12.43 10.84 -7.82
C VAL A 337 -12.16 9.35 -7.81
N LEU A 338 -13.20 8.55 -7.59
CA LEU A 338 -13.19 7.14 -7.85
C LEU A 338 -14.33 6.83 -8.80
N GLU A 339 -14.03 6.23 -9.94
CA GLU A 339 -15.03 5.87 -10.93
C GLU A 339 -14.84 4.46 -11.48
N ASP A 340 -15.92 3.79 -11.87
CA ASP A 340 -15.86 2.40 -12.36
C ASP A 340 -15.19 1.47 -11.33
N ILE A 341 -15.82 1.38 -10.17
CA ILE A 341 -15.34 0.59 -9.03
C ILE A 341 -16.28 -0.59 -8.80
N LYS A 342 -15.71 -1.79 -8.83
CA LYS A 342 -16.45 -3.02 -8.58
C LYS A 342 -16.06 -3.60 -7.22
N LEU A 343 -17.06 -3.85 -6.39
CA LEU A 343 -16.90 -4.51 -5.11
C LEU A 343 -17.35 -5.96 -5.22
N ASP A 344 -16.59 -6.86 -4.62
CA ASP A 344 -16.92 -8.28 -4.55
C ASP A 344 -16.71 -8.75 -3.12
N GLY A 345 -17.80 -8.87 -2.35
CA GLY A 345 -17.75 -9.32 -0.96
C GLY A 345 -17.10 -8.33 0.02
N THR A 346 -17.20 -7.01 -0.22
CA THR A 346 -16.65 -6.02 0.72
C THR A 346 -17.30 -6.14 2.11
N ARG A 347 -16.48 -6.17 3.16
CA ARG A 347 -16.87 -6.62 4.52
C ARG A 347 -17.27 -5.50 5.48
N GLY A 348 -17.13 -4.24 5.09
CA GLY A 348 -17.49 -3.07 5.88
C GLY A 348 -18.16 -2.02 5.01
N GLU A 349 -18.49 -0.85 5.58
CA GLU A 349 -19.06 0.25 4.81
C GLU A 349 -18.08 0.64 3.68
N PRO A 350 -18.46 0.51 2.40
CA PRO A 350 -17.52 0.61 1.29
C PRO A 350 -16.96 2.02 1.11
N LEU A 351 -17.75 3.05 1.44
CA LEU A 351 -17.33 4.44 1.45
C LEU A 351 -17.22 4.91 2.89
N PHE A 352 -16.05 5.37 3.32
CA PHE A 352 -15.83 5.67 4.74
C PHE A 352 -15.01 6.93 4.94
N ILE A 353 -15.46 7.84 5.81
CA ILE A 353 -14.70 9.00 6.27
C ILE A 353 -14.72 8.99 7.79
N THR A 354 -13.54 8.99 8.40
CA THR A 354 -13.37 9.27 9.82
C THR A 354 -12.34 10.36 10.05
N GLN A 355 -12.72 11.34 10.87
CA GLN A 355 -11.80 12.33 11.42
C GLN A 355 -11.53 12.10 12.92
N CYS A 356 -11.67 10.85 13.35
CA CYS A 356 -11.54 10.41 14.73
C CYS A 356 -10.24 9.64 15.02
N GLU A 357 -9.25 9.65 14.13
CA GLU A 357 -8.02 8.89 14.40
C GLU A 357 -7.28 9.47 15.61
N SER A 358 -6.99 8.61 16.58
CA SER A 358 -6.41 8.97 17.86
C SER A 358 -5.43 7.91 18.35
N PHE A 359 -4.62 8.26 19.34
CA PHE A 359 -3.76 7.29 20.01
C PHE A 359 -4.60 6.15 20.62
N SER A 360 -4.02 4.94 20.64
CA SER A 360 -4.66 3.76 21.23
C SER A 360 -5.19 4.04 22.64
N GLY A 361 -6.42 3.58 22.90
CA GLY A 361 -7.14 3.81 24.16
C GLY A 361 -7.96 5.10 24.22
N HIS A 362 -7.99 5.91 23.16
CA HIS A 362 -8.76 7.16 23.08
C HIS A 362 -9.71 7.18 21.86
N ALA A 363 -10.07 6.00 21.35
CA ALA A 363 -10.94 5.88 20.17
C ALA A 363 -12.27 6.62 20.39
N GLY A 364 -12.73 7.33 19.37
CA GLY A 364 -13.97 8.10 19.44
C GLY A 364 -13.89 9.42 20.23
N GLU A 365 -12.78 9.69 20.92
CA GLU A 365 -12.60 10.96 21.62
C GLU A 365 -12.27 12.09 20.64
N SER A 366 -12.78 13.29 20.90
CA SER A 366 -12.40 14.52 20.17
C SER A 366 -12.59 14.47 18.64
N CYS A 367 -13.50 13.63 18.12
CA CYS A 367 -13.83 13.54 16.69
C CYS A 367 -14.16 14.88 16.02
N ASP A 368 -14.74 15.83 16.76
CA ASP A 368 -15.13 17.16 16.24
C ASP A 368 -14.02 18.22 16.29
N SER A 369 -12.79 17.81 16.64
CA SER A 369 -11.67 18.74 16.85
C SER A 369 -10.72 18.90 15.67
N SER A 370 -10.72 17.96 14.71
CA SER A 370 -9.79 18.01 13.56
C SER A 370 -10.05 19.26 12.72
N THR A 371 -8.97 19.94 12.30
CA THR A 371 -9.05 21.11 11.41
C THR A 371 -8.67 20.77 9.96
N PHE A 372 -8.40 19.49 9.69
CA PHE A 372 -8.11 19.01 8.35
C PHE A 372 -9.41 18.96 7.54
N HIS A 373 -9.47 19.63 6.40
CA HIS A 373 -10.70 19.76 5.61
C HIS A 373 -10.82 18.66 4.55
N ILE A 374 -12.02 18.10 4.36
CA ILE A 374 -12.27 17.15 3.27
C ILE A 374 -13.34 17.73 2.35
N SER A 375 -13.03 17.86 1.07
CA SER A 375 -13.91 18.49 0.08
C SER A 375 -13.79 17.89 -1.30
N ASP A 376 -14.81 18.06 -2.14
CA ASP A 376 -14.76 17.73 -3.57
C ASP A 376 -14.38 16.25 -3.81
N VAL A 377 -15.19 15.36 -3.26
CA VAL A 377 -15.02 13.91 -3.37
C VAL A 377 -16.17 13.33 -4.20
N VAL A 378 -15.82 12.57 -5.23
CA VAL A 378 -16.78 11.95 -6.15
C VAL A 378 -16.56 10.45 -6.18
N TRP A 379 -17.59 9.70 -5.79
CA TRP A 379 -17.69 8.27 -6.03
C TRP A 379 -18.72 8.04 -7.13
N LYS A 380 -18.29 7.45 -8.24
CA LYS A 380 -19.12 7.32 -9.44
C LYS A 380 -19.08 5.89 -9.97
N ASP A 381 -20.21 5.38 -10.45
CA ASP A 381 -20.29 4.05 -11.09
C ASP A 381 -19.74 2.94 -10.17
N PHE A 382 -20.20 2.92 -8.91
CA PHE A 382 -19.88 1.87 -7.93
C PHE A 382 -20.90 0.73 -8.05
N SER A 383 -20.42 -0.50 -8.18
CA SER A 383 -21.30 -1.68 -8.35
C SER A 383 -20.78 -2.91 -7.60
N GLY A 384 -21.62 -3.94 -7.48
CA GLY A 384 -21.24 -5.24 -6.93
C GLY A 384 -21.77 -5.49 -5.52
N THR A 385 -21.03 -6.28 -4.74
CA THR A 385 -21.55 -6.87 -3.50
C THR A 385 -20.78 -6.49 -2.25
N ILE A 386 -21.51 -6.40 -1.14
CA ILE A 386 -21.01 -6.30 0.23
C ILE A 386 -21.51 -7.52 1.04
N THR A 387 -20.90 -7.81 2.19
CA THR A 387 -21.42 -8.83 3.10
C THR A 387 -22.74 -8.37 3.74
N ASP A 388 -23.57 -9.34 4.17
CA ASP A 388 -24.94 -9.07 4.64
C ASP A 388 -25.01 -8.27 5.95
N ASP A 389 -23.93 -8.24 6.71
CA ASP A 389 -23.79 -7.54 8.00
C ASP A 389 -23.28 -6.09 7.86
N VAL A 390 -22.96 -5.63 6.66
CA VAL A 390 -22.55 -4.24 6.42
C VAL A 390 -23.72 -3.28 6.72
N PRO A 391 -23.57 -2.33 7.66
CA PRO A 391 -24.70 -1.59 8.21
C PRO A 391 -25.15 -0.39 7.37
N SER A 392 -24.31 0.09 6.44
CA SER A 392 -24.59 1.21 5.54
C SER A 392 -23.61 1.23 4.36
N SER A 393 -23.99 1.88 3.25
CA SER A 393 -23.11 2.05 2.08
C SER A 393 -22.07 3.15 2.27
N GLY A 394 -22.37 4.14 3.12
CA GLY A 394 -21.42 5.16 3.51
C GLY A 394 -21.52 5.49 4.98
N PHE A 395 -20.36 5.65 5.62
CA PHE A 395 -20.24 6.22 6.96
C PHE A 395 -19.28 7.41 6.92
N PHE A 396 -19.82 8.62 7.13
CA PHE A 396 -19.10 9.88 6.96
C PHE A 396 -19.13 10.69 8.26
N ARG A 397 -18.12 10.47 9.11
CA ARG A 397 -17.92 11.20 10.37
C ARG A 397 -16.91 12.33 10.17
N CYS A 398 -17.41 13.50 9.79
CA CYS A 398 -16.62 14.70 9.56
C CYS A 398 -16.53 15.55 10.84
N SER A 399 -15.45 16.32 10.97
CA SER A 399 -15.16 17.17 12.12
C SER A 399 -15.87 18.52 12.00
N ALA A 400 -16.56 18.94 13.07
CA ALA A 400 -17.15 20.28 13.14
C ALA A 400 -16.08 21.40 13.09
N ALA A 401 -14.90 21.20 13.69
CA ALA A 401 -13.83 22.20 13.69
C ALA A 401 -13.20 22.47 12.31
N ALA A 402 -13.33 21.52 11.37
CA ALA A 402 -12.97 21.73 9.97
C ALA A 402 -14.06 22.51 9.19
N GLY A 403 -15.22 22.73 9.80
CA GLY A 403 -16.42 23.23 9.10
C GLY A 403 -17.25 22.13 8.44
N GLY A 404 -16.99 20.85 8.77
CA GLY A 404 -17.62 19.69 8.14
C GLY A 404 -17.04 19.35 6.77
N CYS A 405 -17.36 18.16 6.25
CA CYS A 405 -17.00 17.83 4.86
C CYS A 405 -17.91 18.55 3.88
N THR A 406 -17.40 18.89 2.70
CA THR A 406 -18.16 19.64 1.67
C THR A 406 -18.09 18.99 0.30
N ASN A 407 -19.16 19.13 -0.51
CA ASN A 407 -19.20 18.64 -1.90
C ASN A 407 -18.84 17.15 -2.02
N LEU A 408 -19.54 16.32 -1.25
CA LEU A 408 -19.47 14.87 -1.38
C LEU A 408 -20.53 14.42 -2.38
N THR A 409 -20.15 13.68 -3.43
CA THR A 409 -21.06 13.23 -4.48
C THR A 409 -21.00 11.72 -4.65
N VAL A 410 -22.17 11.09 -4.67
CA VAL A 410 -22.32 9.66 -5.01
C VAL A 410 -23.18 9.54 -6.27
N GLU A 411 -22.62 9.07 -7.38
CA GLU A 411 -23.33 8.91 -8.66
C GLU A 411 -23.35 7.43 -9.09
N ASN A 412 -24.51 6.94 -9.54
CA ASN A 412 -24.69 5.58 -10.05
C ASN A 412 -24.15 4.49 -9.10
N PHE A 413 -24.59 4.51 -7.85
CA PHE A 413 -24.22 3.54 -6.84
C PHE A 413 -25.23 2.39 -6.80
N THR A 414 -24.79 1.17 -7.14
CA THR A 414 -25.66 -0.02 -7.24
C THR A 414 -25.13 -1.19 -6.40
N VAL A 415 -24.46 -0.92 -5.28
CA VAL A 415 -23.94 -1.95 -4.37
C VAL A 415 -25.05 -2.51 -3.49
N HIS A 416 -25.08 -3.83 -3.32
CA HIS A 416 -26.09 -4.52 -2.53
C HIS A 416 -25.51 -5.65 -1.67
N PRO A 417 -26.18 -6.02 -0.55
CA PRO A 417 -25.80 -7.19 0.23
C PRO A 417 -25.80 -8.47 -0.62
N ALA A 418 -24.88 -9.40 -0.37
CA ALA A 418 -24.71 -10.61 -1.18
C ALA A 418 -25.98 -11.48 -1.26
N SER A 419 -26.81 -11.49 -0.21
CA SER A 419 -28.08 -12.25 -0.19
C SER A 419 -29.29 -11.51 -0.76
N GLN A 420 -29.12 -10.24 -1.17
CA GLN A 420 -30.22 -9.36 -1.57
C GLN A 420 -29.97 -8.78 -2.96
N GLU A 421 -31.03 -8.46 -3.70
CA GLU A 421 -30.92 -7.76 -5.00
C GLU A 421 -31.12 -6.24 -4.87
N ALA A 422 -31.64 -5.77 -3.73
CA ALA A 422 -31.89 -4.36 -3.50
C ALA A 422 -30.60 -3.65 -3.07
N VAL A 423 -30.34 -2.48 -3.68
CA VAL A 423 -29.23 -1.59 -3.31
C VAL A 423 -29.32 -1.24 -1.83
N LEU A 424 -28.19 -1.27 -1.11
CA LEU A 424 -28.11 -0.76 0.25
C LEU A 424 -28.08 0.77 0.22
N ASP A 425 -29.24 1.41 0.17
CA ASP A 425 -29.34 2.87 0.13
C ASP A 425 -29.43 3.44 1.55
N LYS A 426 -28.33 3.33 2.31
CA LYS A 426 -28.22 3.88 3.67
C LYS A 426 -26.88 4.59 3.82
N TRP A 427 -26.93 5.84 4.24
CA TRP A 427 -25.78 6.75 4.35
C TRP A 427 -25.79 7.38 5.74
N LEU A 428 -24.81 7.02 6.56
CA LEU A 428 -24.65 7.57 7.90
C LEU A 428 -23.70 8.77 7.83
N CYS A 429 -24.13 9.93 8.29
CA CYS A 429 -23.37 11.17 8.20
C CYS A 429 -23.36 11.92 9.53
N LYS A 430 -22.30 12.69 9.77
CA LYS A 430 -22.28 13.78 10.74
C LYS A 430 -21.35 14.88 10.26
N ASN A 431 -21.83 16.12 10.32
CA ASN A 431 -21.17 17.33 9.78
C ASN A 431 -20.83 17.22 8.28
N VAL A 432 -21.71 16.63 7.47
CA VAL A 432 -21.59 16.64 6.00
C VAL A 432 -22.46 17.77 5.45
N ASN A 433 -21.85 18.67 4.69
CA ASN A 433 -22.49 19.86 4.14
C ASN A 433 -22.52 19.78 2.61
N GLY A 434 -23.71 19.84 2.00
CA GLY A 434 -23.83 19.75 0.54
C GLY A 434 -23.56 18.34 0.00
N ALA A 435 -24.19 17.33 0.60
CA ALA A 435 -24.26 15.99 0.01
C ALA A 435 -25.04 16.05 -1.31
N GLU A 436 -24.49 15.46 -2.35
CA GLU A 436 -25.11 15.40 -3.68
C GLU A 436 -25.44 13.96 -4.04
N ARG A 437 -26.71 13.72 -4.39
CA ARG A 437 -27.26 12.44 -4.88
C ARG A 437 -27.27 11.27 -3.87
N PHE A 438 -27.19 11.57 -2.59
CA PHE A 438 -27.53 10.66 -1.50
C PHE A 438 -28.12 11.45 -0.32
N ASP A 439 -28.95 10.79 0.49
CA ASP A 439 -29.59 11.40 1.66
C ASP A 439 -28.92 10.93 2.95
N CYS A 440 -28.39 11.88 3.72
CA CYS A 440 -27.76 11.59 5.00
C CYS A 440 -28.79 11.21 6.07
N THR A 441 -28.48 10.13 6.78
CA THR A 441 -29.05 9.79 8.09
C THR A 441 -28.03 10.15 9.16
N GLU A 442 -28.42 10.87 10.19
CA GLU A 442 -27.49 11.26 11.26
C GLU A 442 -26.89 10.05 11.97
N ILE A 443 -25.59 10.13 12.28
CA ILE A 443 -24.91 9.16 13.14
C ILE A 443 -25.39 9.38 14.59
N GLU A 444 -26.01 8.36 15.17
CA GLU A 444 -26.36 8.36 16.60
C GLU A 444 -25.09 8.10 17.43
N GLU A 445 -24.59 9.11 18.13
CA GLU A 445 -23.48 8.97 19.07
C GLU A 445 -24.00 8.49 20.42
N ASP A 446 -24.30 7.20 20.52
CA ASP A 446 -24.44 6.58 21.83
C ASP A 446 -23.06 6.50 22.47
N ALA A 447 -22.91 7.13 23.64
CA ALA A 447 -21.66 7.27 24.40
C ALA A 447 -21.06 5.95 24.95
N GLY A 448 -21.42 4.80 24.36
CA GLY A 448 -21.06 3.46 24.84
C GLY A 448 -20.52 2.48 23.79
N GLU A 449 -20.45 2.84 22.50
CA GLU A 449 -20.02 1.92 21.43
C GLU A 449 -19.03 2.55 20.39
N LEU A 450 -18.20 3.50 20.81
CA LEU A 450 -17.04 3.96 20.01
C LEU A 450 -15.74 3.31 20.47
#